data_AF-A0A7S2L6X5-F1
#
_entry.id   AF-A0A7S2L6X5-F1
#
_cell.length_a   1.000
_cell.length_b   1.000
_cell.length_c   1.000
_cell.angle_alpha   90.00
_cell.angle_beta   90.00
_cell.angle_gamma   90.00
#
_symmetry.space_group_name_H-M   'P 1'
#
loop_
_entity.id
_entity.type
_entity.pdbx_description
1 polymer ?
#
loop_
_entity_poly.entity_id
_entity_poly.type
_entity_poly.pdbx_seq_one_letter_code
_entity_poly.pdbx_strand_id
1 'polypeptide(L)'
;GVTSPRHLGIRGGSNGGLLMGNMLVQRPDLFGAVICQVPLLDMKRFSHLLAGASWMAEYGNPDTDDWAFLQRYSPYHNLDPGAKYPPLLMTTSTKDDRVHPYHARSFVKRLHDAGQGDAVYYFENIEGGHGGAADAKQTAYVTSLYLNFLWRGVSDRGGG
;
A
#
# COMPACT_ATOMS: atom_id res chain seq x y z
N GLY A 1 -21.40 15.83 -9.72
CA GLY A 1 -20.80 14.49 -9.97
C GLY A 1 -21.11 13.57 -8.80
N VAL A 2 -20.67 12.30 -8.85
CA VAL A 2 -20.92 11.28 -7.80
C VAL A 2 -20.09 11.52 -6.53
N THR A 3 -18.85 12.02 -6.64
CA THR A 3 -17.96 12.35 -5.51
C THR A 3 -16.94 13.44 -5.89
N SER A 4 -15.99 13.73 -5.00
CA SER A 4 -14.84 14.65 -5.18
C SER A 4 -13.56 14.02 -4.58
N PRO A 5 -12.34 14.50 -4.90
CA PRO A 5 -11.11 13.93 -4.37
C PRO A 5 -11.08 13.77 -2.84
N ARG A 6 -11.51 14.79 -2.09
CA ARG A 6 -11.62 14.75 -0.61
C ARG A 6 -12.55 13.64 -0.09
N HIS A 7 -13.55 13.28 -0.88
CA HIS A 7 -14.58 12.31 -0.56
C HIS A 7 -14.35 10.95 -1.25
N LEU A 8 -13.16 10.73 -1.82
CA LEU A 8 -12.81 9.51 -2.53
C LEU A 8 -11.73 8.74 -1.78
N GLY A 9 -12.08 7.54 -1.34
CA GLY A 9 -11.14 6.58 -0.77
C GLY A 9 -10.88 5.43 -1.73
N ILE A 10 -9.64 4.97 -1.80
CA ILE A 10 -9.23 3.83 -2.63
C ILE A 10 -8.66 2.70 -1.79
N ARG A 11 -8.87 1.46 -2.23
CA ARG A 11 -8.40 0.26 -1.54
C ARG A 11 -7.97 -0.80 -2.55
N GLY A 12 -6.84 -1.45 -2.29
CA GLY A 12 -6.34 -2.55 -3.10
C GLY A 12 -5.31 -3.39 -2.38
N GLY A 13 -5.25 -4.69 -2.73
CA GLY A 13 -4.31 -5.65 -2.15
C GLY A 13 -3.49 -6.44 -3.16
N SER A 14 -2.30 -6.91 -2.77
CA SER A 14 -1.37 -7.65 -3.64
C SER A 14 -0.90 -6.80 -4.84
N ASN A 15 -1.16 -7.21 -6.08
CA ASN A 15 -1.00 -6.33 -7.26
C ASN A 15 -1.88 -5.07 -7.16
N GLY A 16 -3.07 -5.18 -6.57
CA GLY A 16 -3.88 -4.01 -6.23
C GLY A 16 -3.19 -3.11 -5.18
N GLY A 17 -2.35 -3.68 -4.32
CA GLY A 17 -1.52 -2.94 -3.37
C GLY A 17 -0.40 -2.15 -4.06
N LEU A 18 0.23 -2.74 -5.09
CA LEU A 18 1.13 -2.01 -6.00
C LEU A 18 0.39 -0.82 -6.62
N LEU A 19 -0.79 -1.06 -7.19
CA LEU A 19 -1.63 0.01 -7.76
C LEU A 19 -1.92 1.12 -6.73
N MET A 20 -2.28 0.79 -5.49
CA MET A 20 -2.51 1.81 -4.45
C MET A 20 -1.24 2.59 -4.10
N GLY A 21 -0.09 1.92 -4.03
CA GLY A 21 1.20 2.59 -3.82
C GLY A 21 1.55 3.54 -4.98
N ASN A 22 1.27 3.12 -6.22
CA ASN A 22 1.42 3.97 -7.40
C ASN A 22 0.53 5.20 -7.35
N MET A 23 -0.75 5.01 -7.03
CA MET A 23 -1.72 6.11 -6.94
C MET A 23 -1.36 7.09 -5.84
N LEU A 24 -0.92 6.58 -4.67
CA LEU A 24 -0.43 7.40 -3.57
C LEU A 24 0.75 8.27 -3.99
N VAL A 25 1.76 7.67 -4.62
CA VAL A 25 3.02 8.36 -4.95
C VAL A 25 2.88 9.31 -6.14
N GLN A 26 2.15 8.91 -7.19
CA GLN A 26 2.07 9.66 -8.43
C GLN A 26 0.96 10.70 -8.44
N ARG A 27 -0.18 10.40 -7.80
CA ARG A 27 -1.38 11.25 -7.80
C ARG A 27 -1.99 11.41 -6.40
N PRO A 28 -1.20 11.88 -5.42
CA PRO A 28 -1.69 12.09 -4.06
C PRO A 28 -2.85 13.11 -4.00
N ASP A 29 -2.98 13.97 -5.00
CA ASP A 29 -4.01 15.01 -5.13
C ASP A 29 -5.42 14.47 -5.41
N LEU A 30 -5.54 13.21 -5.84
CA LEU A 30 -6.82 12.64 -6.31
C LEU A 30 -7.65 11.94 -5.22
N PHE A 31 -7.09 11.72 -4.02
CA PHE A 31 -7.70 10.83 -3.03
C PHE A 31 -7.70 11.47 -1.64
N GLY A 32 -8.77 11.23 -0.88
CA GLY A 32 -8.89 11.63 0.53
C GLY A 32 -8.30 10.59 1.48
N ALA A 33 -8.22 9.31 1.06
CA ALA A 33 -7.61 8.24 1.85
C ALA A 33 -7.20 7.05 0.96
N VAL A 34 -6.14 6.34 1.35
CA VAL A 34 -5.62 5.16 0.64
C VAL A 34 -5.48 3.98 1.60
N ILE A 35 -6.02 2.82 1.24
CA ILE A 35 -5.74 1.53 1.91
C ILE A 35 -4.88 0.66 0.98
N CYS A 36 -3.66 0.38 1.39
CA CYS A 36 -2.70 -0.44 0.66
C CYS A 36 -2.43 -1.75 1.42
N GLN A 37 -2.79 -2.90 0.83
CA GLN A 37 -2.78 -4.18 1.53
C GLN A 37 -1.81 -5.19 0.91
N VAL A 38 -1.09 -5.95 1.74
CA VAL A 38 -0.14 -7.02 1.35
C VAL A 38 0.60 -6.71 0.04
N PRO A 39 1.28 -5.55 -0.07
CA PRO A 39 1.55 -4.92 -1.35
C PRO A 39 2.91 -5.29 -1.94
N LEU A 40 3.07 -5.09 -3.25
CA LEU A 40 4.36 -5.10 -3.95
C LEU A 40 4.80 -3.66 -4.21
N LEU A 41 5.76 -3.13 -3.44
CA LEU A 41 6.11 -1.69 -3.51
C LEU A 41 7.55 -1.43 -3.94
N ASP A 42 8.43 -2.40 -3.73
CA ASP A 42 9.83 -2.34 -4.14
C ASP A 42 9.99 -3.23 -5.37
N MET A 43 9.84 -2.64 -6.55
CA MET A 43 9.94 -3.36 -7.82
C MET A 43 11.38 -3.64 -8.22
N LYS A 44 12.39 -3.15 -7.47
CA LYS A 44 13.78 -3.57 -7.68
C LYS A 44 14.04 -4.91 -7.01
N ARG A 45 13.44 -5.13 -5.83
CA ARG A 45 13.70 -6.30 -5.00
C ARG A 45 12.64 -7.39 -5.07
N PHE A 46 11.48 -7.15 -5.68
CA PHE A 46 10.36 -8.09 -5.62
C PHE A 46 10.74 -9.50 -6.07
N SER A 47 11.54 -9.65 -7.15
CA SER A 47 11.95 -10.96 -7.69
C SER A 47 12.83 -11.77 -6.73
N HIS A 48 13.49 -11.12 -5.76
CA HIS A 48 14.39 -11.73 -4.78
C HIS A 48 13.67 -12.12 -3.48
N LEU A 49 12.36 -11.92 -3.39
CA LEU A 49 11.57 -12.11 -2.17
C LEU A 49 10.46 -13.14 -2.37
N LEU A 50 10.53 -14.25 -1.62
CA LEU A 50 9.52 -15.33 -1.61
C LEU A 50 9.10 -15.76 -3.03
N ALA A 51 7.80 -15.73 -3.32
CA ALA A 51 7.24 -16.11 -4.61
C ALA A 51 7.53 -15.10 -5.74
N GLY A 52 8.22 -13.99 -5.47
CA GLY A 52 8.32 -12.87 -6.39
C GLY A 52 8.99 -13.17 -7.73
N ALA A 53 9.95 -14.11 -7.76
CA ALA A 53 10.55 -14.59 -9.01
C ALA A 53 9.49 -15.12 -10.01
N SER A 54 8.38 -15.68 -9.53
CA SER A 54 7.31 -16.21 -10.39
C SER A 54 6.51 -15.13 -11.12
N TRP A 55 6.61 -13.86 -10.73
CA TRP A 55 5.89 -12.74 -11.37
C TRP A 55 6.72 -11.96 -12.38
N MET A 56 7.97 -12.37 -12.65
CA MET A 56 8.81 -11.72 -13.66
C MET A 56 8.21 -11.81 -15.07
N ALA A 57 7.42 -12.84 -15.37
CA ALA A 57 6.72 -12.93 -16.64
C ALA A 57 5.65 -11.83 -16.82
N GLU A 58 5.10 -11.30 -15.72
CA GLU A 58 4.10 -10.23 -15.71
C GLU A 58 4.76 -8.85 -15.66
N TYR A 59 5.72 -8.65 -14.74
CA TYR A 59 6.30 -7.33 -14.48
C TYR A 59 7.60 -7.05 -15.23
N GLY A 60 8.35 -8.08 -15.62
CA GLY A 60 9.72 -7.98 -16.11
C GLY A 60 10.76 -8.39 -15.05
N ASN A 61 12.01 -8.54 -15.48
CA ASN A 61 13.12 -8.92 -14.61
C ASN A 61 13.89 -7.66 -14.12
N PRO A 62 13.85 -7.31 -12.82
CA PRO A 62 14.49 -6.10 -12.33
C PRO A 62 16.02 -6.14 -12.38
N ASP A 63 16.65 -7.28 -12.65
CA ASP A 63 18.11 -7.39 -12.79
C ASP A 63 18.59 -7.26 -14.24
N THR A 64 17.69 -6.98 -15.18
CA THR A 64 18.00 -6.70 -16.60
C THR A 64 17.64 -5.26 -16.98
N ASP A 65 17.65 -4.96 -18.27
CA ASP A 65 17.24 -3.66 -18.83
C ASP A 65 15.76 -3.32 -18.56
N ASP A 66 14.92 -4.30 -18.17
CA ASP A 66 13.53 -4.05 -17.78
C ASP A 66 13.45 -3.09 -16.58
N TRP A 67 14.51 -3.00 -15.76
CA TRP A 67 14.61 -2.04 -14.66
C TRP A 67 14.35 -0.60 -15.12
N ALA A 68 14.78 -0.22 -16.33
CA ALA A 68 14.57 1.12 -16.87
C ALA A 68 13.07 1.48 -16.99
N PHE A 69 12.21 0.47 -17.13
CA PHE A 69 10.76 0.63 -17.11
C PHE A 69 10.19 0.50 -15.69
N LEU A 70 10.56 -0.57 -14.96
CA LEU A 70 10.07 -0.85 -13.61
C LEU A 70 10.30 0.31 -12.63
N GLN A 71 11.46 0.96 -12.71
CA GLN A 71 11.80 2.07 -11.81
C GLN A 71 10.86 3.26 -11.96
N ARG A 72 10.25 3.46 -13.14
CA ARG A 72 9.34 4.59 -13.41
C ARG A 72 8.07 4.54 -12.57
N TYR A 73 7.69 3.34 -12.13
CA TYR A 73 6.48 3.14 -11.36
C TYR A 73 6.72 2.52 -9.99
N SER A 74 7.91 2.01 -9.65
CA SER A 74 8.14 1.45 -8.30
C SER A 74 7.79 2.46 -7.19
N PRO A 75 6.77 2.21 -6.36
CA PRO A 75 6.36 3.17 -5.34
C PRO A 75 7.48 3.50 -4.35
N TYR A 76 8.25 2.49 -3.93
CA TYR A 76 9.37 2.66 -3.02
C TYR A 76 10.43 3.64 -3.53
N HIS A 77 10.72 3.62 -4.83
CA HIS A 77 11.76 4.45 -5.42
C HIS A 77 11.27 5.87 -5.79
N ASN A 78 9.97 6.02 -6.07
CA ASN A 78 9.41 7.28 -6.53
C ASN A 78 8.77 8.14 -5.41
N LEU A 79 8.83 7.70 -4.15
CA LEU A 79 8.37 8.51 -3.02
C LEU A 79 9.08 9.89 -3.02
N ASP A 80 8.27 10.95 -3.03
CA ASP A 80 8.71 12.35 -2.96
C ASP A 80 8.52 12.88 -1.52
N PRO A 81 9.62 13.20 -0.80
CA PRO A 81 9.53 13.79 0.54
C PRO A 81 8.81 15.14 0.61
N GLY A 82 8.78 15.90 -0.50
CA GLY A 82 8.13 17.21 -0.58
C GLY A 82 6.64 17.16 -0.88
N ALA A 83 6.10 15.99 -1.25
CA ALA A 83 4.69 15.82 -1.54
C ALA A 83 3.83 15.86 -0.27
N LYS A 84 2.53 16.12 -0.42
CA LYS A 84 1.53 15.97 0.65
C LYS A 84 0.71 14.72 0.38
N TYR A 85 1.00 13.64 1.10
CA TYR A 85 0.28 12.39 0.93
C TYR A 85 -1.06 12.40 1.69
N PRO A 86 -2.13 11.82 1.13
CA PRO A 86 -3.35 11.57 1.88
C PRO A 86 -3.10 10.53 2.98
N PRO A 87 -3.97 10.46 4.01
CA PRO A 87 -3.96 9.38 4.98
C PRO A 87 -3.81 8.01 4.31
N LEU A 88 -2.87 7.22 4.82
CA LEU A 88 -2.56 5.87 4.35
C LEU A 88 -2.81 4.86 5.47
N LEU A 89 -3.60 3.84 5.20
CA LEU A 89 -3.61 2.61 5.98
C LEU A 89 -2.85 1.53 5.21
N MET A 90 -1.66 1.20 5.71
CA MET A 90 -0.84 0.10 5.22
C MET A 90 -1.16 -1.16 6.02
N THR A 91 -1.49 -2.26 5.34
CA THR A 91 -1.65 -3.55 6.02
C THR A 91 -0.81 -4.66 5.41
N THR A 92 -0.32 -5.58 6.23
CA THR A 92 0.37 -6.79 5.79
C THR A 92 0.11 -7.95 6.77
N SER A 93 0.65 -9.13 6.50
CA SER A 93 0.71 -10.22 7.48
C SER A 93 2.15 -10.70 7.70
N THR A 94 2.55 -10.94 8.94
CA THR A 94 3.85 -11.55 9.28
C THR A 94 4.03 -12.94 8.65
N LYS A 95 2.94 -13.68 8.42
CA LYS A 95 2.95 -15.04 7.86
C LYS A 95 2.61 -15.07 6.37
N ASP A 96 2.64 -13.92 5.69
CA ASP A 96 2.50 -13.88 4.23
C ASP A 96 3.71 -14.55 3.57
N ASP A 97 3.49 -15.76 3.06
CA ASP A 97 4.46 -16.57 2.34
C ASP A 97 4.45 -16.32 0.83
N ARG A 98 3.54 -15.44 0.36
CA ARG A 98 3.41 -15.07 -1.06
C ARG A 98 4.09 -13.74 -1.32
N VAL A 99 3.56 -12.64 -0.78
CA VAL A 99 4.13 -11.29 -0.91
C VAL A 99 4.87 -10.94 0.38
N HIS A 100 6.18 -10.78 0.27
CA HIS A 100 7.01 -10.62 1.47
C HIS A 100 6.67 -9.31 2.23
N PRO A 101 6.43 -9.35 3.56
CA PRO A 101 6.02 -8.18 4.36
C PRO A 101 6.99 -7.00 4.36
N TYR A 102 8.24 -7.26 3.94
CA TYR A 102 9.26 -6.25 3.67
C TYR A 102 8.70 -5.07 2.86
N HIS A 103 7.91 -5.31 1.82
CA HIS A 103 7.39 -4.22 0.99
C HIS A 103 6.59 -3.18 1.78
N ALA A 104 5.69 -3.64 2.65
CA ALA A 104 4.91 -2.75 3.51
C ALA A 104 5.80 -2.09 4.58
N ARG A 105 6.61 -2.89 5.29
CA ARG A 105 7.48 -2.42 6.38
C ARG A 105 8.48 -1.36 5.91
N SER A 106 9.18 -1.63 4.80
CA SER A 106 10.21 -0.75 4.27
C SER A 106 9.62 0.55 3.71
N PHE A 107 8.46 0.48 3.05
CA PHE A 107 7.78 1.66 2.53
C PHE A 107 7.24 2.57 3.64
N VAL A 108 6.63 1.99 4.69
CA VAL A 108 6.21 2.75 5.88
C VAL A 108 7.39 3.40 6.55
N LYS A 109 8.49 2.67 6.77
CA LYS A 109 9.73 3.28 7.29
C LYS A 109 10.19 4.45 6.42
N ARG A 110 10.18 4.31 5.10
CA ARG A 110 10.58 5.37 4.17
C ARG A 110 9.68 6.61 4.27
N LEU A 111 8.36 6.43 4.44
CA LEU A 111 7.43 7.52 4.70
C LEU A 111 7.75 8.25 6.01
N HIS A 112 8.03 7.52 7.09
CA HIS A 112 8.45 8.13 8.35
C HIS A 112 9.76 8.90 8.21
N ASP A 113 10.77 8.30 7.58
CA ASP A 113 12.07 8.94 7.35
C ASP A 113 11.95 10.21 6.46
N ALA A 114 10.93 10.27 5.61
CA ALA A 114 10.61 11.43 4.77
C ALA A 114 9.73 12.48 5.47
N GLY A 115 9.42 12.33 6.76
CA GLY A 115 8.57 13.25 7.52
C GLY A 115 7.07 13.13 7.22
N GLN A 116 6.64 12.06 6.55
CA GLN A 116 5.25 11.82 6.14
C GLN A 116 4.53 10.82 7.07
N GLY A 117 5.16 10.44 8.18
CA GLY A 117 4.68 9.38 9.08
C GLY A 117 3.39 9.70 9.83
N ASP A 118 3.06 10.97 10.05
CA ASP A 118 1.89 11.38 10.85
C ASP A 118 0.55 10.96 10.24
N ALA A 119 0.51 10.83 8.91
CA ALA A 119 -0.67 10.40 8.16
C ALA A 119 -0.67 8.88 7.87
N VAL A 120 0.26 8.11 8.43
CA VAL A 120 0.44 6.68 8.15
C VAL A 120 -0.04 5.83 9.32
N TYR A 121 -0.98 4.94 9.02
CA TYR A 121 -1.43 3.88 9.91
C TYR A 121 -0.89 2.55 9.41
N TYR A 122 -0.35 1.74 10.30
CA TYR A 122 0.21 0.43 9.98
C TYR A 122 -0.47 -0.66 10.80
N PHE A 123 -0.99 -1.69 10.13
CA PHE A 123 -1.52 -2.87 10.78
C PHE A 123 -0.90 -4.13 10.18
N GLU A 124 -0.17 -4.87 10.99
CA GLU A 124 0.41 -6.14 10.60
C GLU A 124 -0.27 -7.28 11.36
N ASN A 125 -0.95 -8.15 10.62
CA ASN A 125 -1.57 -9.32 11.23
C ASN A 125 -0.53 -10.39 11.52
N ILE A 126 -0.57 -10.96 12.71
CA ILE A 126 0.27 -12.10 13.12
C ILE A 126 -0.44 -13.45 12.88
N GLU A 127 -1.74 -13.40 12.60
CA GLU A 127 -2.61 -14.54 12.33
C GLU A 127 -3.15 -14.47 10.88
N GLY A 128 -2.87 -15.49 10.06
CA GLY A 128 -3.30 -15.55 8.66
C GLY A 128 -2.16 -15.28 7.67
N GLY A 129 -2.27 -15.80 6.43
CA GLY A 129 -1.25 -15.63 5.39
C GLY A 129 -1.58 -14.47 4.44
N HIS A 130 -1.37 -14.66 3.14
CA HIS A 130 -1.61 -13.62 2.13
C HIS A 130 -3.05 -13.07 2.09
N GLY A 131 -4.04 -13.86 2.51
CA GLY A 131 -5.44 -13.41 2.62
C GLY A 131 -5.69 -12.36 3.73
N GLY A 132 -4.70 -12.09 4.58
CA GLY A 132 -4.73 -11.08 5.64
C GLY A 132 -5.53 -11.48 6.89
N ALA A 133 -6.61 -12.25 6.77
CA ALA A 133 -7.39 -12.78 7.89
C ALA A 133 -7.32 -14.31 7.94
N ALA A 134 -7.26 -14.87 9.16
CA ALA A 134 -7.20 -16.32 9.38
C ALA A 134 -8.59 -16.98 9.54
N ASP A 135 -9.57 -16.25 10.08
CA ASP A 135 -10.92 -16.74 10.35
C ASP A 135 -11.97 -15.63 10.16
N ALA A 136 -13.24 -15.96 10.43
CA ALA A 136 -14.36 -15.03 10.29
C ALA A 136 -14.27 -13.83 11.26
N LYS A 137 -13.74 -14.03 12.48
CA LYS A 137 -13.58 -12.95 13.46
C LYS A 137 -12.51 -11.96 13.01
N GLN A 138 -11.37 -12.46 12.55
CA GLN A 138 -10.30 -11.69 11.95
C GLN A 138 -10.79 -10.93 10.71
N THR A 139 -11.59 -11.59 9.86
CA THR A 139 -12.18 -10.95 8.68
C THR A 139 -13.09 -9.78 9.08
N ALA A 140 -13.95 -9.97 10.07
CA ALA A 140 -14.82 -8.91 10.58
C ALA A 140 -14.02 -7.74 11.18
N TYR A 141 -12.99 -8.05 11.98
CA TYR A 141 -12.10 -7.05 12.57
C TYR A 141 -11.41 -6.21 11.49
N VAL A 142 -10.74 -6.87 10.54
CA VAL A 142 -9.99 -6.22 9.46
C VAL A 142 -10.92 -5.41 8.54
N THR A 143 -12.12 -5.91 8.27
CA THR A 143 -13.13 -5.14 7.51
C THR A 143 -13.58 -3.89 8.27
N SER A 144 -13.82 -4.01 9.58
CA SER A 144 -14.19 -2.85 10.41
C SER A 144 -13.08 -1.79 10.45
N LEU A 145 -11.81 -2.22 10.47
CA LEU A 145 -10.64 -1.34 10.40
C LEU A 145 -10.65 -0.52 9.10
N TYR A 146 -10.84 -1.19 7.96
CA TYR A 146 -10.89 -0.52 6.65
C TYR A 146 -12.03 0.48 6.55
N LEU A 147 -13.24 0.06 6.93
CA LEU A 147 -14.42 0.93 6.84
C LEU A 147 -14.31 2.12 7.79
N ASN A 148 -13.79 1.92 9.00
CA ASN A 148 -13.62 3.01 9.96
C ASN A 148 -12.55 4.01 9.49
N PHE A 149 -11.44 3.52 8.94
CA PHE A 149 -10.40 4.36 8.38
C PHE A 149 -10.93 5.21 7.22
N LEU A 150 -11.61 4.60 6.24
CA LEU A 150 -12.21 5.33 5.12
C LEU A 150 -13.24 6.34 5.61
N TRP A 151 -14.14 5.93 6.50
CA TRP A 151 -15.16 6.82 7.07
C TRP A 151 -14.53 8.05 7.71
N ARG A 152 -13.43 7.90 8.46
CA ARG A 152 -12.73 9.06 9.06
C ARG A 152 -11.98 9.89 8.04
N GLY A 153 -11.36 9.27 7.03
CA GLY A 153 -10.51 9.95 6.05
C GLY A 153 -11.27 10.71 4.97
N VAL A 154 -12.50 10.29 4.64
CA VAL A 154 -13.26 10.84 3.49
C VAL A 154 -14.62 11.42 3.85
N SER A 155 -15.00 11.45 5.13
CA SER A 155 -16.22 12.15 5.56
C SER A 155 -15.92 13.60 5.90
N ASP A 156 -16.90 14.47 5.67
CA ASP A 156 -16.93 15.85 6.18
C ASP A 156 -17.02 15.85 7.72
N ARG A 157 -15.92 15.54 8.40
CA ARG A 157 -15.75 16.04 9.76
C ARG A 157 -15.27 17.47 9.61
N GLY A 158 -16.23 18.39 9.65
CA GLY A 158 -15.99 19.83 9.68
C GLY A 158 -14.89 20.17 10.69
N GLY A 159 -14.12 21.20 10.36
CA GLY A 159 -13.17 21.78 11.29
C GLY A 159 -13.81 21.99 12.66
N GLY A 160 -13.18 21.40 13.66
CA GLY A 160 -13.12 22.02 14.98
C GLY A 160 -12.00 23.05 14.96
#